data_AF-A0A241XEG3-F1
#
_entry.id   AF-A0A241XEG3-F1
#
_cell.length_a   1.000
_cell.length_b   1.000
_cell.length_c   1.000
_cell.angle_alpha   90.00
_cell.angle_beta   90.00
_cell.angle_gamma   90.00
#
_symmetry.space_group_name_H-M   'P 1'
#
loop_
_entity.id
_entity.type
_entity.pdbx_description
1 polymer ?
#
loop_
_entity_poly.entity_id
_entity_poly.type
_entity_poly.pdbx_seq_one_letter_code
_entity_poly.pdbx_strand_id
1 'polypeptide(L)'
;MGAKPKAQTVGFEYFFDIHFALGKKIDEVCAIRASGKTAWKGSITSNGQVRINAPDLFGGKKGEGGLDGTLDVLFGEEDQGVLPRLAAMLGGLVPAFRGVTTGFYSGLVTAMNPYPKTWEILRRGGNRLWDGNPWYPEKQFIWLADGQIKAMNPAHILYLVYTGRDFRGLARTRMDEASWRAAADKLYAEGFGLCFEWTRSDTFANFCETVKSHIGAEVYPNRQTGQISIRLLRDDYNVADLPLFDEDSGLLEITQEKTGSTSLAPSQLIVKYIDQIDGAQRQIIVNNNAVAASQGRRSSEEIEFLGVPTGELAGRVGEREMRLKTTGLKRYKGVFDRRARSLNPGQP
;
A
#
# COMPACT_ATOMS: atom_id res chain seq x y z
N MET A 1 17.59 -37.23 -56.05
CA MET A 1 16.87 -36.77 -54.84
C MET A 1 17.55 -35.51 -54.33
N GLY A 2 17.03 -34.33 -54.68
CA GLY A 2 17.54 -33.06 -54.15
C GLY A 2 16.76 -32.69 -52.89
N ALA A 3 17.41 -32.69 -51.73
CA ALA A 3 16.80 -32.24 -50.49
C ALA A 3 16.40 -30.76 -50.65
N LYS A 4 15.12 -30.45 -50.44
CA LYS A 4 14.66 -29.05 -50.38
C LYS A 4 15.47 -28.31 -49.32
N PRO A 5 16.06 -27.14 -49.61
CA PRO A 5 16.79 -26.37 -48.62
C PRO A 5 15.86 -26.04 -47.45
N LYS A 6 16.37 -26.31 -46.24
CA LYS A 6 15.63 -26.07 -44.99
C LYS A 6 15.42 -24.55 -44.86
N ALA A 7 14.17 -24.12 -44.71
CA ALA A 7 13.86 -22.70 -44.52
C ALA A 7 14.65 -22.16 -43.32
N GLN A 8 15.47 -21.13 -43.56
CA GLN A 8 16.20 -20.44 -42.50
C GLN A 8 15.30 -19.37 -41.90
N THR A 9 14.98 -19.51 -40.61
CA THR A 9 14.31 -18.43 -39.89
C THR A 9 15.33 -17.33 -39.60
N VAL A 10 15.15 -16.17 -40.23
CA VAL A 10 15.91 -14.96 -39.87
C VAL A 10 15.23 -14.35 -38.65
N GLY A 11 16.03 -14.10 -37.61
CA GLY A 11 15.61 -13.53 -36.34
C GLY A 11 16.45 -12.33 -35.98
N PHE A 12 15.87 -11.36 -35.28
CA PHE A 12 16.56 -10.17 -34.78
C PHE A 12 16.56 -10.18 -33.25
N GLU A 13 17.67 -9.72 -32.67
CA GLU A 13 17.78 -9.39 -31.25
C GLU A 13 17.66 -7.86 -31.11
N TYR A 14 16.88 -7.40 -30.14
CA TYR A 14 16.63 -5.98 -29.92
C TYR A 14 17.29 -5.54 -28.61
N PHE A 15 18.14 -4.51 -28.69
CA PHE A 15 18.91 -3.98 -27.57
C PHE A 15 18.55 -2.53 -27.32
N PHE A 16 18.16 -2.20 -26.09
CA PHE A 16 17.81 -0.83 -25.71
C PHE A 16 18.72 -0.33 -24.59
N ASP A 17 18.96 0.98 -24.61
CA ASP A 17 19.29 1.76 -23.43
C ASP A 17 17.99 2.42 -22.92
N ILE A 18 17.65 2.19 -21.65
CA ILE A 18 16.38 2.65 -21.05
C ILE A 18 16.70 3.35 -19.74
N HIS A 19 16.28 4.61 -19.61
CA HIS A 19 16.26 5.33 -18.34
C HIS A 19 14.82 5.49 -17.85
N PHE A 20 14.54 5.09 -16.60
CA PHE A 20 13.19 5.13 -16.03
C PHE A 20 13.21 5.48 -14.54
N ALA A 21 12.13 6.11 -14.08
CA ALA A 21 11.94 6.39 -12.66
C ALA A 21 11.38 5.16 -11.94
N LEU A 22 12.01 4.80 -10.83
CA LEU A 22 11.53 3.77 -9.92
C LEU A 22 10.69 4.36 -8.80
N GLY A 23 10.67 5.66 -8.59
CA GLY A 23 9.84 6.31 -7.57
C GLY A 23 10.68 7.12 -6.58
N LYS A 24 10.00 7.80 -5.66
CA LYS A 24 10.67 8.68 -4.70
C LYS A 24 11.17 7.90 -3.49
N LYS A 25 12.45 8.07 -3.13
CA LYS A 25 13.03 7.63 -1.84
C LYS A 25 12.75 6.14 -1.52
N ILE A 26 13.17 5.23 -2.41
CA ILE A 26 13.02 3.77 -2.24
C ILE A 26 14.11 3.21 -1.33
N ASP A 27 13.80 2.18 -0.56
CA ASP A 27 14.77 1.52 0.32
C ASP A 27 15.57 0.44 -0.44
N GLU A 28 14.89 -0.33 -1.27
CA GLU A 28 15.41 -1.56 -1.87
C GLU A 28 14.74 -1.89 -3.21
N VAL A 29 15.51 -2.35 -4.19
CA VAL A 29 15.00 -3.05 -5.38
C VAL A 29 15.22 -4.55 -5.20
N CYS A 30 14.14 -5.33 -5.29
CA CYS A 30 14.13 -6.74 -4.87
C CYS A 30 14.02 -7.72 -6.04
N ALA A 31 13.30 -7.35 -7.09
CA ALA A 31 13.15 -8.20 -8.26
C ALA A 31 12.81 -7.40 -9.52
N ILE A 32 13.20 -7.96 -10.66
CA ILE A 32 12.80 -7.49 -11.98
C ILE A 32 12.12 -8.66 -12.67
N ARG A 33 10.88 -8.42 -13.07
CA ARG A 33 10.04 -9.39 -13.77
C ARG A 33 9.59 -8.80 -15.09
N ALA A 34 9.25 -9.68 -16.01
CA ALA A 34 8.66 -9.29 -17.27
C ALA A 34 7.68 -10.37 -17.72
N SER A 35 6.46 -9.95 -18.09
CA SER A 35 5.38 -10.87 -18.45
C SER A 35 5.15 -11.98 -17.40
N GLY A 36 5.20 -11.65 -16.11
CA GLY A 36 5.00 -12.56 -14.99
C GLY A 36 6.20 -13.46 -14.64
N LYS A 37 7.28 -13.47 -15.45
CA LYS A 37 8.50 -14.27 -15.19
C LYS A 37 9.59 -13.43 -14.53
N THR A 38 10.37 -14.03 -13.64
CA THR A 38 11.47 -13.35 -12.93
C THR A 38 12.75 -13.39 -13.75
N ALA A 39 13.22 -12.21 -14.17
CA ALA A 39 14.50 -12.05 -14.87
C ALA A 39 15.67 -11.91 -13.89
N TRP A 40 15.41 -11.27 -12.74
CA TRP A 40 16.39 -11.07 -11.68
C TRP A 40 15.70 -10.99 -10.32
N LYS A 41 16.36 -11.51 -9.28
CA LYS A 41 15.96 -11.41 -7.88
C LYS A 41 17.19 -11.20 -7.02
N GLY A 42 17.10 -10.29 -6.05
CA GLY A 42 18.20 -9.98 -5.14
C GLY A 42 17.83 -8.82 -4.21
N SER A 43 18.83 -8.12 -3.71
CA SER A 43 18.67 -6.95 -2.84
C SER A 43 19.68 -5.89 -3.25
N ILE A 44 19.17 -4.78 -3.80
CA ILE A 44 19.98 -3.59 -4.10
C ILE A 44 19.46 -2.48 -3.19
N THR A 45 20.32 -1.97 -2.29
CA THR A 45 19.95 -1.00 -1.25
C THR A 45 20.76 0.30 -1.30
N SER A 46 21.69 0.42 -2.24
CA SER A 46 22.51 1.61 -2.49
C SER A 46 22.76 1.72 -3.98
N ASN A 47 23.30 2.88 -4.42
CA ASN A 47 23.74 3.04 -5.80
C ASN A 47 24.62 1.86 -6.21
N GLY A 48 24.30 1.25 -7.33
CA GLY A 48 24.94 0.01 -7.71
C GLY A 48 24.50 -0.47 -9.08
N GLN A 49 25.25 -1.44 -9.57
CA GLN A 49 25.03 -2.06 -10.86
C GLN A 49 24.73 -3.54 -10.68
N VAL A 50 23.81 -4.06 -11.47
CA VAL A 50 23.46 -5.47 -11.47
C VAL A 50 23.41 -6.04 -12.89
N ARG A 51 23.95 -7.25 -13.06
CA ARG A 51 23.86 -8.02 -14.31
C ARG A 51 22.57 -8.84 -14.31
N ILE A 52 21.73 -8.64 -15.32
CA ILE A 52 20.54 -9.44 -15.59
C ILE A 52 20.91 -10.43 -16.68
N ASN A 53 21.12 -11.70 -16.33
CA ASN A 53 21.49 -12.76 -17.29
C ASN A 53 20.33 -13.76 -17.43
N ALA A 54 19.31 -13.37 -18.18
CA ALA A 54 18.14 -14.20 -18.49
C ALA A 54 17.80 -14.15 -20.00
N PRO A 55 18.76 -14.44 -20.90
CA PRO A 55 18.56 -14.34 -22.35
C PRO A 55 17.49 -15.29 -22.90
N ASP A 56 17.16 -16.35 -22.16
CA ASP A 56 16.19 -17.36 -22.57
C ASP A 56 14.85 -17.27 -21.80
N LEU A 57 14.59 -16.18 -21.06
CA LEU A 57 13.41 -16.01 -20.20
C LEU A 57 12.08 -16.28 -20.92
N PHE A 58 12.00 -15.96 -22.21
CA PHE A 58 10.83 -16.12 -23.08
C PHE A 58 11.02 -17.24 -24.13
N GLY A 59 11.82 -18.26 -23.80
CA GLY A 59 12.06 -19.41 -24.67
C GLY A 59 13.26 -19.27 -25.61
N GLY A 60 14.12 -18.28 -25.36
CA GLY A 60 15.38 -18.09 -26.07
C GLY A 60 15.21 -17.81 -27.55
N LYS A 61 16.21 -18.20 -28.36
CA LYS A 61 16.23 -17.97 -29.82
C LYS A 61 15.09 -18.66 -30.59
N LYS A 62 14.41 -19.63 -29.98
CA LYS A 62 13.22 -20.29 -30.55
C LYS A 62 11.91 -19.62 -30.11
N GLY A 63 11.95 -18.81 -29.07
CA GLY A 63 10.85 -17.98 -28.58
C GLY A 63 11.16 -16.50 -28.79
N GLU A 64 10.85 -15.67 -27.79
CA GLU A 64 11.05 -14.21 -27.86
C GLU A 64 12.32 -13.75 -27.13
N GLY A 65 13.32 -14.63 -26.98
CA GLY A 65 14.55 -14.32 -26.26
C GLY A 65 14.32 -14.17 -24.76
N GLY A 66 14.72 -13.02 -24.20
CA GLY A 66 14.70 -12.74 -22.78
C GLY A 66 15.34 -11.39 -22.46
N LEU A 67 15.78 -11.22 -21.21
CA LEU A 67 16.47 -10.01 -20.75
C LEU A 67 17.93 -10.33 -20.51
N ASP A 68 18.83 -9.66 -21.23
CA ASP A 68 20.26 -9.84 -21.06
C ASP A 68 21.00 -8.52 -21.12
N GLY A 69 21.33 -7.96 -19.96
CA GLY A 69 21.95 -6.65 -19.87
C GLY A 69 22.41 -6.28 -18.48
N THR A 70 22.71 -5.00 -18.34
CA THR A 70 23.17 -4.40 -17.09
C THR A 70 22.20 -3.31 -16.67
N LEU A 71 21.77 -3.33 -15.41
CA LEU A 71 20.94 -2.29 -14.80
C LEU A 71 21.78 -1.55 -13.76
N ASP A 72 21.93 -0.24 -13.93
CA ASP A 72 22.38 0.68 -12.91
C ASP A 72 21.16 1.18 -12.12
N VAL A 73 21.17 1.01 -10.80
CA VAL A 73 20.15 1.55 -9.88
C VAL A 73 20.76 2.72 -9.14
N LEU A 74 20.09 3.86 -9.23
CA LEU A 74 20.51 5.14 -8.66
C LEU A 74 19.43 5.59 -7.66
N PHE A 75 19.74 5.69 -6.38
CA PHE A 75 18.79 6.01 -5.31
C PHE A 75 18.46 7.49 -5.19
N GLY A 76 19.28 8.36 -5.78
CA GLY A 76 19.04 9.80 -5.82
C GLY A 76 19.49 10.53 -4.56
N GLU A 77 20.51 10.04 -3.87
CA GLU A 77 21.09 10.72 -2.70
C GLU A 77 21.66 12.12 -3.08
N GLU A 78 21.86 13.00 -2.08
CA GLU A 78 22.23 14.41 -2.31
C GLU A 78 23.59 14.57 -3.02
N ASP A 79 24.53 13.67 -2.77
CA ASP A 79 25.86 13.66 -3.36
C ASP A 79 25.94 12.85 -4.67
N GLN A 80 24.82 12.26 -5.13
CA GLN A 80 24.81 11.43 -6.33
C GLN A 80 25.34 12.21 -7.55
N GLY A 81 26.35 11.64 -8.21
CA GLY A 81 26.90 12.16 -9.46
C GLY A 81 26.09 11.77 -10.69
N VAL A 82 26.39 12.39 -11.84
CA VAL A 82 25.80 12.00 -13.12
C VAL A 82 26.36 10.65 -13.56
N LEU A 83 25.50 9.70 -13.92
CA LEU A 83 25.92 8.42 -14.51
C LEU A 83 26.47 8.65 -15.93
N PRO A 84 27.75 8.34 -16.24
CA PRO A 84 28.35 8.65 -17.54
C PRO A 84 27.62 8.03 -18.74
N ARG A 85 27.11 6.80 -18.58
CA ARG A 85 26.36 6.09 -19.64
C ARG A 85 25.03 6.77 -19.96
N LEU A 86 24.35 7.28 -18.94
CA LEU A 86 23.12 8.05 -19.10
C LEU A 86 23.39 9.39 -19.80
N ALA A 87 24.47 10.08 -19.41
CA ALA A 87 24.91 11.30 -20.08
C ALA A 87 25.22 11.06 -21.56
N ALA A 88 25.92 9.96 -21.87
CA ALA A 88 26.23 9.56 -23.24
C ALA A 88 24.96 9.28 -24.06
N MET A 89 23.98 8.56 -23.49
CA MET A 89 22.70 8.26 -24.16
C MET A 89 21.92 9.53 -24.54
N LEU A 90 21.98 10.56 -23.69
CA LEU A 90 21.18 11.79 -23.84
C LEU A 90 21.97 12.96 -24.47
N GLY A 91 23.19 12.73 -24.97
CA GLY A 91 23.97 13.74 -25.69
C GLY A 91 24.73 14.74 -24.80
N GLY A 92 24.99 14.40 -23.54
CA GLY A 92 25.86 15.18 -22.66
C GLY A 92 25.18 15.64 -21.36
N LEU A 93 24.87 16.94 -21.27
CA LEU A 93 24.47 17.59 -20.01
C LEU A 93 23.09 17.10 -19.55
N VAL A 94 23.10 16.27 -18.51
CA VAL A 94 21.91 15.70 -17.87
C VAL A 94 21.97 15.93 -16.36
N PRO A 95 20.82 16.04 -15.67
CA PRO A 95 20.83 16.10 -14.22
C PRO A 95 21.29 14.76 -13.62
N ALA A 96 21.78 14.80 -12.39
CA ALA A 96 22.08 13.58 -11.62
C ALA A 96 20.84 12.89 -11.04
N PHE A 97 19.62 13.37 -11.37
CA PHE A 97 18.33 12.82 -10.91
C PHE A 97 18.21 12.62 -9.38
N ARG A 98 18.77 13.55 -8.60
CA ARG A 98 18.69 13.53 -7.13
C ARG A 98 17.25 13.66 -6.64
N GLY A 99 16.95 13.04 -5.50
CA GLY A 99 15.64 13.00 -4.87
C GLY A 99 14.67 11.95 -5.44
N VAL A 100 15.05 11.23 -6.49
CA VAL A 100 14.26 10.17 -7.11
C VAL A 100 15.15 8.95 -7.35
N THR A 101 14.62 7.77 -7.09
CA THR A 101 15.28 6.53 -7.45
C THR A 101 15.03 6.25 -8.94
N THR A 102 16.08 6.04 -9.72
CA THR A 102 16.01 5.74 -11.15
C THR A 102 16.75 4.45 -11.49
N GLY A 103 16.37 3.85 -12.62
CA GLY A 103 17.07 2.73 -13.24
C GLY A 103 17.57 3.11 -14.61
N PHE A 104 18.80 2.72 -14.94
CA PHE A 104 19.36 2.79 -16.29
C PHE A 104 19.75 1.38 -16.75
N TYR A 105 18.96 0.83 -17.67
CA TYR A 105 19.22 -0.49 -18.26
C TYR A 105 19.89 -0.35 -19.62
N SER A 106 20.80 -1.26 -19.93
CA SER A 106 21.42 -1.38 -21.24
C SER A 106 21.64 -2.85 -21.57
N GLY A 107 20.99 -3.32 -22.64
CA GLY A 107 21.11 -4.71 -23.11
C GLY A 107 19.91 -5.22 -23.89
N LEU A 108 19.86 -6.53 -24.08
CA LEU A 108 18.80 -7.26 -24.77
C LEU A 108 17.47 -7.07 -24.04
N VAL A 109 16.42 -6.71 -24.78
CA VAL A 109 15.06 -6.53 -24.23
C VAL A 109 14.06 -7.54 -24.77
N THR A 110 14.30 -8.07 -25.97
CA THR A 110 13.48 -9.09 -26.64
C THR A 110 14.22 -9.61 -27.88
N ALA A 111 13.85 -10.79 -28.36
CA ALA A 111 14.28 -11.33 -29.66
C ALA A 111 13.07 -11.77 -30.49
N MET A 112 13.24 -11.90 -31.80
CA MET A 112 12.23 -12.32 -32.80
C MET A 112 11.03 -11.37 -32.98
N ASN A 113 10.61 -10.69 -31.92
CA ASN A 113 9.50 -9.76 -31.88
C ASN A 113 10.00 -8.39 -31.39
N PRO A 114 9.79 -7.29 -32.15
CA PRO A 114 10.27 -5.96 -31.78
C PRO A 114 9.56 -5.34 -30.59
N TYR A 115 8.50 -5.96 -30.05
CA TYR A 115 7.74 -5.43 -28.92
C TYR A 115 8.26 -6.00 -27.59
N PRO A 116 8.98 -5.22 -26.76
CA PRO A 116 9.44 -5.68 -25.46
C PRO A 116 8.27 -6.00 -24.54
N LYS A 117 8.43 -7.01 -23.69
CA LYS A 117 7.44 -7.32 -22.66
C LYS A 117 7.37 -6.20 -21.62
N THR A 118 6.19 -6.01 -21.02
CA THR A 118 6.02 -5.11 -19.87
C THR A 118 6.87 -5.58 -18.70
N TRP A 119 7.62 -4.67 -18.10
CA TRP A 119 8.45 -4.93 -16.92
C TRP A 119 7.70 -4.60 -15.64
N GLU A 120 7.94 -5.40 -14.62
CA GLU A 120 7.40 -5.24 -13.27
C GLU A 120 8.59 -5.24 -12.32
N ILE A 121 8.75 -4.18 -11.53
CA ILE A 121 9.89 -4.03 -10.63
C ILE A 121 9.38 -4.05 -9.20
N LEU A 122 9.75 -5.09 -8.46
CA LEU A 122 9.44 -5.19 -7.05
C LEU A 122 10.43 -4.32 -6.27
N ARG A 123 9.88 -3.36 -5.53
CA ARG A 123 10.63 -2.38 -4.75
C ARG A 123 10.01 -2.23 -3.37
N ARG A 124 10.81 -1.92 -2.37
CA ARG A 124 10.37 -1.67 -0.99
C ARG A 124 10.81 -0.28 -0.56
N GLY A 125 10.02 0.36 0.29
CA GLY A 125 10.30 1.69 0.80
C GLY A 125 9.88 1.86 2.25
N GLY A 126 10.10 3.05 2.78
CA GLY A 126 9.64 3.45 4.11
C GLY A 126 10.70 4.18 4.91
N ASN A 127 11.96 3.73 4.90
CA ASN A 127 13.02 4.36 5.69
C ASN A 127 13.46 5.68 5.07
N ARG A 128 13.73 5.69 3.77
CA ARG A 128 14.17 6.91 3.07
C ARG A 128 13.07 7.98 2.95
N LEU A 129 11.82 7.68 3.32
CA LEU A 129 10.72 8.63 3.28
C LEU A 129 10.81 9.71 4.37
N TRP A 130 11.51 9.44 5.47
CA TRP A 130 11.62 10.36 6.60
C TRP A 130 12.71 11.39 6.38
N ASP A 131 12.45 12.63 6.82
CA ASP A 131 13.49 13.65 6.92
C ASP A 131 14.26 13.42 8.24
N GLY A 132 15.34 12.64 8.16
CA GLY A 132 16.14 12.21 9.32
C GLY A 132 15.60 10.94 9.97
N ASN A 133 15.67 10.85 11.30
CA ASN A 133 15.29 9.64 12.03
C ASN A 133 13.78 9.36 11.91
N PRO A 134 13.38 8.11 11.56
CA PRO A 134 11.98 7.73 11.55
C PRO A 134 11.30 7.93 12.91
N TRP A 135 9.99 8.20 12.90
CA TRP A 135 9.20 8.18 14.12
C TRP A 135 8.94 6.73 14.54
N TYR A 136 9.21 6.42 15.81
CA TYR A 136 9.00 5.10 16.43
C TYR A 136 9.51 3.91 15.57
N PRO A 137 10.82 3.88 15.22
CA PRO A 137 11.38 2.97 14.22
C PRO A 137 11.17 1.48 14.54
N GLU A 138 11.17 1.11 15.81
CA GLU A 138 10.96 -0.26 16.30
C GLU A 138 9.59 -0.85 15.94
N LYS A 139 8.60 -0.01 15.60
CA LYS A 139 7.24 -0.42 15.18
C LYS A 139 6.90 -0.05 13.74
N GLN A 140 7.84 0.51 12.99
CA GLN A 140 7.57 1.06 11.65
C GLN A 140 7.23 -0.01 10.63
N PHE A 141 7.91 -1.16 10.67
CA PHE A 141 7.69 -2.24 9.71
C PHE A 141 7.10 -3.46 10.38
N ILE A 142 6.13 -4.06 9.72
CA ILE A 142 5.50 -5.31 10.09
C ILE A 142 5.84 -6.31 9.00
N TRP A 143 6.65 -7.31 9.34
CA TRP A 143 7.06 -8.36 8.42
C TRP A 143 5.96 -9.42 8.34
N LEU A 144 5.47 -9.68 7.14
CA LEU A 144 4.37 -10.60 6.85
C LEU A 144 4.84 -11.72 5.91
N ALA A 145 4.04 -12.78 5.80
CA ALA A 145 4.32 -13.95 4.96
C ALA A 145 5.75 -14.48 5.18
N ASP A 146 6.06 -14.84 6.43
CA ASP A 146 7.36 -15.37 6.85
C ASP A 146 8.56 -14.49 6.44
N GLY A 147 8.38 -13.17 6.50
CA GLY A 147 9.43 -12.19 6.19
C GLY A 147 9.58 -11.85 4.72
N GLN A 148 8.69 -12.36 3.84
CA GLN A 148 8.74 -12.03 2.41
C GLN A 148 8.17 -10.64 2.12
N ILE A 149 7.25 -10.16 2.95
CA ILE A 149 6.60 -8.86 2.76
C ILE A 149 7.05 -7.90 3.87
N LYS A 150 7.68 -6.80 3.45
CA LYS A 150 8.01 -5.66 4.32
C LYS A 150 6.86 -4.66 4.25
N ALA A 151 5.85 -4.80 5.10
CA ALA A 151 4.73 -3.88 5.14
C ALA A 151 5.00 -2.74 6.12
N MET A 152 4.46 -1.54 5.83
CA MET A 152 4.56 -0.40 6.72
C MET A 152 3.41 -0.41 7.71
N ASN A 153 3.69 -0.08 8.96
CA ASN A 153 2.67 0.12 9.96
C ASN A 153 1.76 1.29 9.54
N PRO A 154 0.44 1.11 9.46
CA PRO A 154 -0.49 2.14 9.01
C PRO A 154 -0.47 3.42 9.85
N ALA A 155 -0.18 3.32 11.15
CA ALA A 155 0.03 4.49 11.99
C ALA A 155 1.20 5.33 11.47
N HIS A 156 2.31 4.70 11.07
CA HIS A 156 3.46 5.39 10.49
C HIS A 156 3.15 5.99 9.13
N ILE A 157 2.34 5.31 8.29
CA ILE A 157 1.90 5.86 7.00
C ILE A 157 1.15 7.19 7.23
N LEU A 158 0.14 7.17 8.11
CA LEU A 158 -0.64 8.36 8.44
C LEU A 158 0.26 9.43 9.07
N TYR A 159 1.09 9.07 10.05
CA TYR A 159 2.00 9.99 10.74
C TYR A 159 2.94 10.71 9.76
N LEU A 160 3.49 9.97 8.79
CA LEU A 160 4.34 10.51 7.75
C LEU A 160 3.60 11.51 6.84
N VAL A 161 2.34 11.23 6.47
CA VAL A 161 1.54 12.18 5.67
C VAL A 161 1.31 13.51 6.41
N TYR A 162 1.17 13.47 7.74
CA TYR A 162 1.04 14.70 8.54
C TYR A 162 2.37 15.43 8.75
N THR A 163 3.46 14.70 8.98
CA THR A 163 4.72 15.29 9.48
C THR A 163 5.84 15.42 8.45
N GLY A 164 5.83 14.61 7.39
CA GLY A 164 6.88 14.62 6.37
C GLY A 164 6.87 15.91 5.55
N ARG A 165 8.06 16.45 5.24
CA ARG A 165 8.20 17.73 4.50
C ARG A 165 7.65 17.66 3.08
N ASP A 166 7.72 16.49 2.46
CA ASP A 166 7.15 16.22 1.14
C ASP A 166 5.62 16.14 1.16
N PHE A 167 5.01 16.17 2.35
CA PHE A 167 3.57 16.08 2.59
C PHE A 167 3.06 17.36 3.27
N ARG A 168 2.47 17.28 4.47
CA ARG A 168 1.97 18.46 5.21
C ARG A 168 3.04 19.18 6.04
N GLY A 169 4.16 18.53 6.35
CA GLY A 169 5.28 19.14 7.07
C GLY A 169 4.97 19.64 8.49
N LEU A 170 3.97 19.08 9.17
CA LEU A 170 3.65 19.50 10.54
C LEU A 170 4.76 19.07 11.51
N ALA A 171 5.06 19.92 12.49
CA ALA A 171 5.96 19.58 13.57
C ALA A 171 5.42 18.37 14.37
N ARG A 172 6.29 17.42 14.70
CA ARG A 172 5.95 16.21 15.48
C ARG A 172 5.31 16.52 16.83
N THR A 173 5.61 17.68 17.42
CA THR A 173 5.01 18.17 18.68
C THR A 173 3.51 18.43 18.59
N ARG A 174 2.96 18.57 17.36
CA ARG A 174 1.51 18.66 17.13
C ARG A 174 0.81 17.31 17.19
N MET A 175 1.56 16.21 17.20
CA MET A 175 1.00 14.86 17.27
C MET A 175 0.91 14.45 18.74
N ASP A 176 -0.21 13.84 19.13
CA ASP A 176 -0.40 13.27 20.45
C ASP A 176 0.38 11.95 20.56
N GLU A 177 1.63 12.05 20.97
CA GLU A 177 2.58 10.93 20.98
C GLU A 177 2.04 9.66 21.66
N ALA A 178 1.25 9.81 22.73
CA ALA A 178 0.69 8.67 23.46
C ALA A 178 -0.33 7.90 22.61
N SER A 179 -1.29 8.59 21.99
CA SER A 179 -2.30 7.93 21.16
C SER A 179 -1.70 7.32 19.89
N TRP A 180 -0.72 8.00 19.27
CA TRP A 180 -0.03 7.48 18.09
C TRP A 180 0.81 6.24 18.39
N ARG A 181 1.57 6.23 19.50
CA ARG A 181 2.32 5.03 19.92
C ARG A 181 1.40 3.87 20.25
N ALA A 182 0.31 4.11 20.99
CA ALA A 182 -0.67 3.08 21.32
C ALA A 182 -1.29 2.46 20.06
N ALA A 183 -1.65 3.26 19.05
CA ALA A 183 -2.15 2.76 17.78
C ALA A 183 -1.09 1.95 17.02
N ALA A 184 0.15 2.45 16.96
CA ALA A 184 1.26 1.75 16.30
C ALA A 184 1.56 0.40 16.97
N ASP A 185 1.59 0.35 18.30
CA ASP A 185 1.81 -0.87 19.08
C ASP A 185 0.72 -1.89 18.84
N LYS A 186 -0.54 -1.45 18.86
CA LYS A 186 -1.69 -2.32 18.62
C LYS A 186 -1.64 -2.92 17.21
N LEU A 187 -1.42 -2.11 16.18
CA LEU A 187 -1.30 -2.59 14.79
C LEU A 187 -0.13 -3.54 14.60
N TYR A 188 1.00 -3.27 15.26
CA TYR A 188 2.17 -4.14 15.23
C TYR A 188 1.88 -5.49 15.89
N ALA A 189 1.27 -5.50 17.07
CA ALA A 189 0.88 -6.73 17.78
C ALA A 189 -0.18 -7.52 17.01
N GLU A 190 -1.08 -6.84 16.29
CA GLU A 190 -2.09 -7.45 15.40
C GLU A 190 -1.50 -7.99 14.09
N GLY A 191 -0.21 -7.77 13.79
CA GLY A 191 0.40 -8.10 12.51
C GLY A 191 -0.26 -7.38 11.33
N PHE A 192 -0.77 -6.16 11.55
CA PHE A 192 -1.55 -5.43 10.56
C PHE A 192 -0.69 -4.38 9.82
N GLY A 193 0.07 -4.85 8.84
CA GLY A 193 0.87 -3.99 7.94
C GLY A 193 0.17 -3.73 6.61
N LEU A 194 0.40 -2.55 6.02
CA LEU A 194 -0.12 -2.19 4.70
C LEU A 194 1.02 -1.90 3.72
N CYS A 195 0.76 -2.15 2.44
CA CYS A 195 1.64 -1.84 1.32
C CYS A 195 0.89 -0.93 0.35
N PHE A 196 1.28 0.34 0.28
CA PHE A 196 0.70 1.30 -0.65
C PHE A 196 1.75 1.88 -1.58
N GLU A 197 1.34 2.06 -2.83
CA GLU A 197 1.94 3.06 -3.72
C GLU A 197 1.02 4.28 -3.71
N TRP A 198 1.59 5.44 -3.36
CA TRP A 198 0.88 6.71 -3.49
C TRP A 198 1.40 7.48 -4.69
N THR A 199 0.48 7.93 -5.54
CA THR A 199 0.76 8.77 -6.70
C THR A 199 0.13 10.15 -6.51
N ARG A 200 0.71 11.19 -7.12
CA ARG A 200 0.22 12.58 -7.00
C ARG A 200 -1.17 12.81 -7.61
N SER A 201 -1.73 11.84 -8.31
CA SER A 201 -3.09 11.91 -8.85
C SER A 201 -4.15 11.84 -7.75
N ASP A 202 -3.82 11.34 -6.55
CA ASP A 202 -4.74 11.30 -5.42
C ASP A 202 -4.44 12.40 -4.39
N THR A 203 -5.47 12.84 -3.68
CA THR A 203 -5.32 13.84 -2.62
C THR A 203 -4.86 13.19 -1.33
N PHE A 204 -4.12 13.93 -0.49
CA PHE A 204 -3.74 13.42 0.83
C PHE A 204 -4.94 13.09 1.72
N ALA A 205 -6.07 13.80 1.54
CA ALA A 205 -7.28 13.52 2.30
C ALA A 205 -7.83 12.13 1.95
N ASN A 206 -8.03 11.85 0.65
CA ASN A 206 -8.51 10.54 0.18
C ASN A 206 -7.55 9.40 0.56
N PHE A 207 -6.24 9.64 0.44
CA PHE A 207 -5.26 8.64 0.84
C PHE A 207 -5.33 8.34 2.34
N CYS A 208 -5.43 9.36 3.20
CA CYS A 208 -5.64 9.16 4.64
C CYS A 208 -6.95 8.42 4.93
N GLU A 209 -8.05 8.75 4.26
CA GLU A 209 -9.33 8.02 4.41
C GLU A 209 -9.18 6.56 3.99
N THR A 210 -8.43 6.30 2.92
CA THR A 210 -8.12 4.93 2.46
C THR A 210 -7.36 4.17 3.53
N VAL A 211 -6.28 4.74 4.09
CA VAL A 211 -5.50 4.07 5.15
C VAL A 211 -6.36 3.85 6.40
N LYS A 212 -7.14 4.86 6.82
CA LYS A 212 -8.06 4.77 7.97
C LYS A 212 -9.13 3.70 7.78
N SER A 213 -9.71 3.58 6.60
CA SER A 213 -10.72 2.55 6.31
C SER A 213 -10.14 1.15 6.37
N HIS A 214 -8.88 0.94 5.97
CA HIS A 214 -8.21 -0.36 6.07
C HIS A 214 -8.05 -0.79 7.53
N ILE A 215 -7.64 0.11 8.42
CA ILE A 215 -7.38 -0.22 9.83
C ILE A 215 -8.58 -0.03 10.77
N GLY A 216 -9.65 0.61 10.29
CA GLY A 216 -10.78 1.04 11.12
C GLY A 216 -10.30 2.02 12.19
N ALA A 217 -9.97 3.25 11.80
CA ALA A 217 -9.46 4.26 12.73
C ALA A 217 -9.99 5.65 12.40
N GLU A 218 -9.91 6.53 13.39
CA GLU A 218 -10.12 7.96 13.21
C GLU A 218 -8.88 8.76 13.62
N VAL A 219 -8.60 9.81 12.84
CA VAL A 219 -7.56 10.80 13.15
C VAL A 219 -8.24 12.15 13.27
N TYR A 220 -8.06 12.82 14.41
CA TYR A 220 -8.81 14.03 14.73
C TYR A 220 -7.97 15.02 15.53
N PRO A 221 -8.25 16.33 15.41
CA PRO A 221 -7.71 17.33 16.33
C PRO A 221 -8.43 17.19 17.68
N ASN A 222 -7.69 16.83 18.71
CA ASN A 222 -8.21 16.79 20.08
C ASN A 222 -8.46 18.22 20.57
N ARG A 223 -9.71 18.53 20.90
CA ARG A 223 -10.14 19.88 21.29
C ARG A 223 -9.59 20.32 22.64
N GLN A 224 -9.19 19.37 23.50
CA GLN A 224 -8.67 19.65 24.83
C GLN A 224 -7.16 19.92 24.79
N THR A 225 -6.40 19.13 24.04
CA THR A 225 -4.93 19.24 23.98
C THR A 225 -4.44 20.09 22.80
N GLY A 226 -5.27 20.31 21.77
CA GLY A 226 -4.88 20.96 20.53
C GLY A 226 -3.97 20.11 19.62
N GLN A 227 -3.65 18.89 20.04
CA GLN A 227 -2.83 17.93 19.28
C GLN A 227 -3.70 17.07 18.36
N ILE A 228 -3.07 16.48 17.35
CA ILE A 228 -3.68 15.51 16.45
C ILE A 228 -3.55 14.14 17.09
N SER A 229 -4.68 13.53 17.43
CA SER A 229 -4.75 12.18 18.02
C SER A 229 -5.25 11.17 16.98
N ILE A 230 -4.89 9.91 17.18
CA ILE A 230 -5.41 8.77 16.42
C ILE A 230 -6.11 7.81 17.39
N ARG A 231 -7.22 7.22 16.95
CA ARG A 231 -7.91 6.16 17.69
C ARG A 231 -8.31 5.03 16.76
N LEU A 232 -7.91 3.81 17.09
CA LEU A 232 -8.39 2.59 16.45
C LEU A 232 -9.80 2.27 16.97
N LEU A 233 -10.70 1.89 16.07
CA LEU A 233 -12.04 1.43 16.40
C LEU A 233 -11.97 -0.06 16.70
N ARG A 234 -12.06 -0.42 17.98
CA ARG A 234 -11.94 -1.79 18.49
C ARG A 234 -12.98 -2.04 19.58
N ASP A 235 -13.31 -3.31 19.78
CA ASP A 235 -14.22 -3.79 20.83
C ASP A 235 -13.48 -3.95 22.18
N ASP A 236 -12.60 -3.01 22.54
CA ASP A 236 -11.68 -3.09 23.69
C ASP A 236 -12.04 -2.15 24.85
N TYR A 237 -13.32 -1.84 25.00
CA TYR A 237 -13.86 -0.97 26.03
C TYR A 237 -14.73 -1.73 27.04
N ASN A 238 -14.79 -1.21 28.27
CA ASN A 238 -15.71 -1.68 29.28
C ASN A 238 -17.00 -0.83 29.21
N VAL A 239 -18.14 -1.50 29.01
CA VAL A 239 -19.45 -0.84 28.88
C VAL A 239 -19.79 -0.02 30.13
N ALA A 240 -19.37 -0.47 31.31
CA ALA A 240 -19.65 0.23 32.56
C ALA A 240 -18.92 1.58 32.70
N ASP A 241 -17.82 1.76 31.94
CA ASP A 241 -17.01 2.98 32.00
C ASP A 241 -17.45 4.03 30.95
N LEU A 242 -18.47 3.71 30.15
CA LEU A 242 -18.98 4.60 29.12
C LEU A 242 -19.74 5.78 29.74
N PRO A 243 -19.54 7.01 29.21
CA PRO A 243 -20.28 8.17 29.69
C PRO A 243 -21.77 8.04 29.34
N LEU A 244 -22.63 8.12 30.36
CA LEU A 244 -24.08 8.12 30.19
C LEU A 244 -24.59 9.55 30.01
N PHE A 245 -25.22 9.80 28.86
CA PHE A 245 -25.94 11.05 28.57
C PHE A 245 -27.45 10.79 28.46
N ASP A 246 -28.19 11.28 29.45
CA ASP A 246 -29.65 11.32 29.51
C ASP A 246 -30.13 12.79 29.63
N GLU A 247 -31.44 12.97 29.80
CA GLU A 247 -32.08 14.29 29.91
C GLU A 247 -31.50 15.15 31.06
N ASP A 248 -31.02 14.51 32.13
CA ASP A 248 -30.47 15.17 33.32
C ASP A 248 -28.93 15.29 33.27
N SER A 249 -28.26 14.44 32.49
CA SER A 249 -26.80 14.32 32.43
C SER A 249 -26.17 14.95 31.19
N GLY A 250 -26.97 15.48 30.26
CA GLY A 250 -26.50 16.44 29.24
C GLY A 250 -26.97 16.18 27.81
N LEU A 251 -27.91 15.25 27.56
CA LEU A 251 -28.56 15.10 26.26
C LEU A 251 -29.68 16.15 26.13
N LEU A 252 -29.58 17.02 25.11
CA LEU A 252 -30.57 18.08 24.88
C LEU A 252 -31.65 17.66 23.88
N GLU A 253 -31.25 17.08 22.76
CA GLU A 253 -32.19 16.59 21.74
C GLU A 253 -31.56 15.54 20.83
N ILE A 254 -32.40 14.65 20.28
CA ILE A 254 -32.03 13.76 19.18
C ILE A 254 -32.69 14.28 17.91
N THR A 255 -31.88 14.83 17.02
CA THR A 255 -32.36 15.49 15.79
C THR A 255 -32.62 14.52 14.65
N GLN A 256 -31.90 13.38 14.62
CA GLN A 256 -32.04 12.37 13.58
C GLN A 256 -31.82 10.98 14.17
N GLU A 257 -32.70 10.05 13.83
CA GLU A 257 -32.50 8.62 13.98
C GLU A 257 -32.49 7.99 12.59
N LYS A 258 -31.42 7.27 12.26
CA LYS A 258 -31.33 6.42 11.08
C LYS A 258 -31.09 4.99 11.55
N THR A 259 -32.09 4.14 11.36
CA THR A 259 -31.89 2.70 11.52
C THR A 259 -31.35 2.16 10.20
N GLY A 260 -30.15 1.55 10.23
CA GLY A 260 -29.62 0.87 9.06
C GLY A 260 -30.53 -0.29 8.67
N SER A 261 -31.02 -0.31 7.43
CA SER A 261 -31.83 -1.43 6.95
C SER A 261 -30.95 -2.67 6.82
N THR A 262 -31.25 -3.73 7.57
CA THR A 262 -30.59 -5.04 7.44
C THR A 262 -31.05 -5.80 6.19
N SER A 263 -32.18 -5.42 5.59
CA SER A 263 -32.73 -6.09 4.39
C SER A 263 -31.85 -5.92 3.14
N LEU A 264 -30.92 -4.95 3.16
CA LEU A 264 -29.97 -4.67 2.09
C LEU A 264 -28.54 -5.19 2.38
N ALA A 265 -28.32 -5.84 3.53
CA ALA A 265 -27.01 -6.38 3.84
C ALA A 265 -26.65 -7.52 2.86
N PRO A 266 -25.44 -7.52 2.27
CA PRO A 266 -25.05 -8.60 1.37
C PRO A 266 -24.85 -9.88 2.17
N SER A 267 -25.20 -11.02 1.57
CA SER A 267 -24.91 -12.33 2.14
C SER A 267 -23.47 -12.79 1.87
N GLN A 268 -22.80 -12.16 0.91
CA GLN A 268 -21.46 -12.48 0.46
C GLN A 268 -20.69 -11.18 0.18
N LEU A 269 -19.48 -11.11 0.70
CA LEU A 269 -18.58 -9.99 0.50
C LEU A 269 -17.31 -10.49 -0.21
N ILE A 270 -17.06 -9.96 -1.40
CA ILE A 270 -15.87 -10.27 -2.19
C ILE A 270 -14.85 -9.16 -1.95
N VAL A 271 -13.78 -9.49 -1.24
CA VAL A 271 -12.70 -8.56 -0.90
C VAL A 271 -11.56 -8.73 -1.88
N LYS A 272 -11.30 -7.70 -2.69
CA LYS A 272 -10.14 -7.66 -3.60
C LYS A 272 -8.92 -7.07 -2.87
N TYR A 273 -7.76 -7.70 -3.04
CA TYR A 273 -6.49 -7.30 -2.45
C TYR A 273 -5.34 -7.56 -3.43
N ILE A 274 -4.16 -6.97 -3.17
CA ILE A 274 -2.95 -7.21 -3.97
C ILE A 274 -1.98 -8.01 -3.13
N ASP A 275 -1.70 -9.24 -3.55
CA ASP A 275 -0.70 -10.06 -2.88
C ASP A 275 0.70 -9.55 -3.20
N GLN A 276 1.45 -9.14 -2.18
CA GLN A 276 2.76 -8.51 -2.37
C GLN A 276 3.90 -9.51 -2.58
N ILE A 277 3.63 -10.82 -2.58
CA ILE A 277 4.62 -11.83 -2.97
C ILE A 277 4.89 -11.77 -4.48
N ASP A 278 3.83 -11.63 -5.27
CA ASP A 278 3.90 -11.62 -6.74
C ASP A 278 3.15 -10.46 -7.41
N GLY A 279 2.63 -9.50 -6.64
CA GLY A 279 1.92 -8.33 -7.14
C GLY A 279 0.57 -8.65 -7.80
N ALA A 280 0.09 -9.90 -7.71
CA ALA A 280 -1.16 -10.29 -8.36
C ALA A 280 -2.36 -9.81 -7.53
N GLN A 281 -3.36 -9.25 -8.24
CA GLN A 281 -4.65 -8.97 -7.62
C GLN A 281 -5.40 -10.28 -7.41
N ARG A 282 -5.78 -10.54 -6.15
CA ARG A 282 -6.52 -11.72 -5.71
C ARG A 282 -7.80 -11.29 -5.00
N GLN A 283 -8.69 -12.24 -4.74
CA GLN A 283 -9.92 -12.00 -4.00
C GLN A 283 -10.17 -13.09 -2.96
N ILE A 284 -10.79 -12.69 -1.85
CA ILE A 284 -11.33 -13.58 -0.83
C ILE A 284 -12.83 -13.35 -0.71
N ILE A 285 -13.55 -14.42 -0.42
CA ILE A 285 -15.00 -14.39 -0.28
C ILE A 285 -15.35 -14.68 1.17
N VAL A 286 -15.98 -13.72 1.83
CA VAL A 286 -16.57 -13.87 3.17
C VAL A 286 -18.07 -14.09 3.02
N ASN A 287 -18.62 -15.10 3.69
CA ASN A 287 -20.03 -15.45 3.57
C ASN A 287 -20.74 -15.29 4.92
N ASN A 288 -21.96 -14.76 4.89
CA ASN A 288 -22.89 -14.78 6.02
C ASN A 288 -24.09 -15.68 5.68
N ASN A 289 -24.03 -16.93 6.14
CA ASN A 289 -25.06 -17.94 5.85
C ASN A 289 -26.42 -17.60 6.48
N ALA A 290 -26.45 -16.88 7.60
CA ALA A 290 -27.71 -16.49 8.24
C ALA A 290 -28.47 -15.48 7.38
N VAL A 291 -27.77 -14.49 6.83
CA VAL A 291 -28.35 -13.52 5.88
C VAL A 291 -28.78 -14.22 4.59
N ALA A 292 -27.95 -15.13 4.05
CA ALA A 292 -28.31 -15.91 2.86
C ALA A 292 -29.61 -16.72 3.05
N ALA A 293 -29.74 -17.38 4.21
CA ALA A 293 -30.94 -18.15 4.56
C ALA A 293 -32.16 -17.25 4.72
N SER A 294 -32.01 -16.11 5.41
CA SER A 294 -33.09 -15.13 5.59
C SER A 294 -33.57 -14.49 4.28
N GLN A 295 -32.68 -14.30 3.32
CA GLN A 295 -33.01 -13.71 2.01
C GLN A 295 -33.47 -14.75 0.98
N GLY A 296 -33.31 -16.06 1.25
CA GLY A 296 -33.59 -17.15 0.31
C GLY A 296 -32.68 -17.17 -0.93
N ARG A 297 -31.65 -16.32 -0.99
CA ARG A 297 -30.68 -16.22 -2.08
C ARG A 297 -29.35 -15.65 -1.59
N ARG A 298 -28.29 -15.85 -2.38
CA ARG A 298 -27.01 -15.16 -2.16
C ARG A 298 -27.00 -13.81 -2.87
N SER A 299 -26.90 -12.73 -2.11
CA SER A 299 -26.56 -11.38 -2.56
C SER A 299 -25.07 -11.13 -2.35
N SER A 300 -24.37 -10.63 -3.38
CA SER A 300 -22.93 -10.39 -3.34
C SER A 300 -22.62 -8.91 -3.50
N GLU A 301 -21.64 -8.42 -2.75
CA GLU A 301 -21.06 -7.08 -2.87
C GLU A 301 -19.54 -7.20 -3.01
N GLU A 302 -18.94 -6.41 -3.89
CA GLU A 302 -17.48 -6.34 -4.04
C GLU A 302 -16.94 -5.09 -3.34
N ILE A 303 -15.86 -5.26 -2.60
CA ILE A 303 -15.12 -4.17 -1.97
C ILE A 303 -13.62 -4.34 -2.19
N GLU A 304 -12.90 -3.22 -2.19
CA GLU A 304 -11.47 -3.20 -2.54
C GLU A 304 -10.64 -2.68 -1.36
N PHE A 305 -9.69 -3.51 -0.95
CA PHE A 305 -8.68 -3.18 0.06
C PHE A 305 -7.29 -3.47 -0.51
N LEU A 306 -6.94 -2.75 -1.58
CA LEU A 306 -5.73 -3.00 -2.38
C LEU A 306 -4.42 -2.78 -1.60
N GLY A 307 -4.46 -2.06 -0.47
CA GLY A 307 -3.30 -1.89 0.41
C GLY A 307 -3.01 -3.09 1.31
N VAL A 308 -3.94 -4.04 1.41
CA VAL A 308 -3.77 -5.25 2.21
C VAL A 308 -2.90 -6.26 1.43
N PRO A 309 -1.75 -6.65 1.98
CA PRO A 309 -0.75 -7.37 1.19
C PRO A 309 -0.89 -8.89 1.20
N THR A 310 -1.81 -9.46 2.00
CA THR A 310 -1.98 -10.91 2.18
C THR A 310 -3.45 -11.30 2.24
N GLY A 311 -3.75 -12.54 1.84
CA GLY A 311 -5.11 -13.09 1.94
C GLY A 311 -5.62 -13.18 3.38
N GLU A 312 -4.77 -13.49 4.35
CA GLU A 312 -5.15 -13.54 5.77
C GLU A 312 -5.70 -12.20 6.27
N LEU A 313 -4.97 -11.10 6.00
CA LEU A 313 -5.42 -9.76 6.37
C LEU A 313 -6.68 -9.35 5.59
N ALA A 314 -6.79 -9.74 4.32
CA ALA A 314 -7.98 -9.45 3.51
C ALA A 314 -9.22 -10.15 4.08
N GLY A 315 -9.06 -11.39 4.57
CA GLY A 315 -10.10 -12.12 5.28
C GLY A 315 -10.53 -11.42 6.57
N ARG A 316 -9.57 -11.02 7.42
CA ARG A 316 -9.85 -10.28 8.67
C ARG A 316 -10.60 -8.97 8.43
N VAL A 317 -10.20 -8.20 7.41
CA VAL A 317 -10.91 -6.97 7.02
C VAL A 317 -12.30 -7.30 6.47
N GLY A 318 -12.43 -8.32 5.63
CA GLY A 318 -13.72 -8.77 5.09
C GLY A 318 -14.70 -9.19 6.18
N GLU A 319 -14.27 -9.93 7.19
CA GLU A 319 -15.10 -10.32 8.34
C GLU A 319 -15.57 -9.11 9.15
N ARG A 320 -14.70 -8.12 9.36
CA ARG A 320 -15.05 -6.86 10.02
C ARG A 320 -16.13 -6.11 9.25
N GLU A 321 -15.95 -5.91 7.95
CA GLU A 321 -16.93 -5.22 7.10
C GLU A 321 -18.25 -5.99 7.01
N MET A 322 -18.19 -7.32 6.93
CA MET A 322 -19.37 -8.17 6.92
C MET A 322 -20.17 -8.01 8.23
N ARG A 323 -19.48 -7.96 9.37
CA ARG A 323 -20.11 -7.70 10.68
C ARG A 323 -20.78 -6.33 10.68
N LEU A 324 -20.06 -5.26 10.35
CA LEU A 324 -20.59 -3.89 10.34
C LEU A 324 -21.85 -3.74 9.46
N LYS A 325 -21.88 -4.41 8.30
CA LYS A 325 -23.03 -4.39 7.39
C LYS A 325 -24.23 -5.19 7.90
N THR A 326 -24.02 -6.20 8.75
CA THR A 326 -25.10 -7.12 9.19
C THR A 326 -25.64 -6.83 10.58
N THR A 327 -24.90 -6.10 11.43
CA THR A 327 -25.32 -5.77 12.80
C THR A 327 -26.55 -4.84 12.88
N GLY A 328 -26.97 -4.20 11.77
CA GLY A 328 -28.15 -3.34 11.78
C GLY A 328 -27.97 -2.08 12.64
N LEU A 329 -26.78 -1.46 12.54
CA LEU A 329 -26.39 -0.32 13.37
C LEU A 329 -27.40 0.83 13.24
N LYS A 330 -27.84 1.33 14.40
CA LYS A 330 -28.57 2.59 14.49
C LYS A 330 -27.59 3.76 14.57
N ARG A 331 -27.89 4.83 13.84
CA ARG A 331 -27.11 6.06 13.85
C ARG A 331 -28.00 7.18 14.36
N TYR A 332 -27.52 7.87 15.39
CA TYR A 332 -28.19 9.01 15.99
C TYR A 332 -27.39 10.28 15.74
N LYS A 333 -28.09 11.40 15.55
CA LYS A 333 -27.52 12.75 15.61
C LYS A 333 -28.06 13.45 16.85
N GLY A 334 -27.31 13.36 17.95
CA GLY A 334 -27.63 14.01 19.22
C GLY A 334 -27.03 15.40 19.33
N VAL A 335 -27.71 16.28 20.06
CA VAL A 335 -27.20 17.56 20.55
C VAL A 335 -27.05 17.44 22.06
N PHE A 336 -25.89 17.84 22.57
CA PHE A 336 -25.52 17.70 23.97
C PHE A 336 -25.10 19.06 24.55
N ASP A 337 -25.16 19.18 25.87
CA ASP A 337 -24.63 20.32 26.59
C ASP A 337 -23.09 20.30 26.68
N ARG A 338 -22.50 21.22 27.45
CA ARG A 338 -21.05 21.33 27.59
C ARG A 338 -20.40 20.18 28.38
N ARG A 339 -21.15 19.31 29.05
CA ARG A 339 -20.60 18.14 29.77
C ARG A 339 -20.07 17.11 28.78
N ALA A 340 -20.67 17.02 27.59
CA ALA A 340 -20.19 16.17 26.50
C ALA A 340 -18.95 16.71 25.76
N ARG A 341 -18.34 17.83 26.21
CA ARG A 341 -17.20 18.47 25.52
C ARG A 341 -15.96 17.58 25.39
N SER A 342 -15.82 16.57 26.25
CA SER A 342 -14.71 15.61 26.25
C SER A 342 -14.88 14.50 25.23
N LEU A 343 -16.04 14.41 24.57
CA LEU A 343 -16.27 13.43 23.52
C LEU A 343 -15.38 13.69 22.32
N ASN A 344 -14.66 12.66 21.89
CA ASN A 344 -13.80 12.68 20.73
C ASN A 344 -14.25 11.64 19.69
N PRO A 345 -13.99 11.86 18.39
CA PRO A 345 -14.27 10.87 17.36
C PRO A 345 -13.67 9.49 17.67
N GLY A 346 -14.43 8.44 17.41
CA GLY A 346 -14.02 7.06 17.63
C GLY A 346 -14.00 6.61 19.10
N GLN A 347 -14.45 7.44 20.04
CA GLN A 347 -14.74 6.96 21.39
C GLN A 347 -15.91 5.97 21.37
N PRO A 348 -15.84 4.93 22.22
CA PRO A 348 -16.87 3.89 22.30
C PRO A 348 -18.18 4.40 22.91
#